data_AF-A0A7S2U2G0-F1
#
_entry.id   AF-A0A7S2U2G0-F1
#
_cell.length_a   1.000
_cell.length_b   1.000
_cell.length_c   1.000
_cell.angle_alpha   90.00
_cell.angle_beta   90.00
_cell.angle_gamma   90.00
#
_symmetry.space_group_name_H-M   'P 1'
#
loop_
_entity.id
_entity.type
_entity.pdbx_description
1 polymer ?
#
loop_
_entity_poly.entity_id
_entity_poly.type
_entity_poly.pdbx_seq_one_letter_code
_entity_poly.pdbx_strand_id
1 'polypeptide(L)'
;MQYASDAADLASGVFNNMKGSPEDIKKFIEERMKKFGSNIEASIKGPFYFGEAPSSVDFFLYNALKITEIGLTGPIAAETKKDYLAGFNKIKGVLAGVEALDGVKGFKKMSFLREGYTITKELAASVAKLG
;
A
#
# COMPACT_ATOMS: atom_id res chain seq x y z
N MET A 1 -9.92 16.73 -4.39
CA MET A 1 -9.85 15.31 -4.78
C MET A 1 -8.42 14.79 -5.00
N GLN A 2 -7.36 15.61 -4.93
CA GLN A 2 -5.97 15.14 -5.13
C GLN A 2 -5.59 13.96 -4.22
N TYR A 3 -6.07 13.95 -2.96
CA TYR A 3 -5.84 12.88 -1.99
C TYR A 3 -6.37 11.50 -2.41
N ALA A 4 -7.49 11.46 -3.16
CA ALA A 4 -8.02 10.22 -3.70
C ALA A 4 -7.28 9.80 -4.97
N SER A 5 -6.75 10.77 -5.73
CA SER A 5 -5.93 10.51 -6.91
C SER A 5 -4.62 9.81 -6.55
N ASP A 6 -3.94 10.27 -5.50
CA ASP A 6 -2.65 9.67 -5.09
C ASP A 6 -2.84 8.21 -4.61
N ALA A 7 -3.93 7.93 -3.88
CA ALA A 7 -4.28 6.57 -3.48
C ALA A 7 -4.71 5.68 -4.67
N ALA A 8 -5.47 6.24 -5.62
CA ALA A 8 -5.88 5.53 -6.83
C ALA A 8 -4.70 5.24 -7.77
N ASP A 9 -3.76 6.18 -7.90
CA ASP A 9 -2.53 6.01 -8.67
C ASP A 9 -1.65 4.91 -8.08
N LEU A 10 -1.56 4.86 -6.74
CA LEU A 10 -0.85 3.79 -6.05
C LEU A 10 -1.45 2.42 -6.37
N ALA A 11 -2.77 2.28 -6.23
CA ALA A 11 -3.47 1.03 -6.54
C ALA A 11 -3.36 0.65 -8.03
N SER A 12 -3.54 1.61 -8.94
CA SER A 12 -3.43 1.40 -10.40
C SER A 12 -2.02 0.97 -10.80
N GLY A 13 -1.01 1.56 -10.17
CA GLY A 13 0.39 1.20 -10.38
C GLY A 13 0.70 -0.26 -10.01
N VAL A 14 0.03 -0.82 -9.00
CA VAL A 14 0.14 -2.26 -8.67
C VAL A 14 -0.31 -3.08 -9.88
N PHE A 15 -1.52 -2.86 -10.39
CA PHE A 15 -2.07 -3.64 -11.50
C PHE A 15 -1.24 -3.57 -12.78
N ASN A 16 -0.67 -2.41 -13.08
CA ASN A 16 0.18 -2.22 -14.26
C ASN A 16 1.55 -2.92 -14.14
N ASN A 17 2.10 -3.01 -12.92
CA ASN A 17 3.44 -3.56 -12.71
C ASN A 17 3.46 -5.04 -12.31
N MET A 18 2.32 -5.65 -11.95
CA MET A 18 2.28 -7.09 -11.63
C MET A 18 2.72 -8.02 -12.77
N LYS A 19 2.72 -7.53 -14.02
CA LYS A 19 3.20 -8.25 -15.21
C LYS A 19 4.49 -7.66 -15.78
N GLY A 20 5.08 -6.69 -15.10
CA GLY A 20 6.31 -6.00 -15.51
C GLY A 20 7.57 -6.80 -15.21
N SER A 21 8.72 -6.25 -15.61
CA SER A 21 10.02 -6.82 -15.25
C SER A 21 10.31 -6.63 -13.75
N PRO A 22 11.19 -7.45 -13.14
CA PRO A 22 11.66 -7.22 -11.78
C PRO A 22 12.19 -5.78 -11.54
N GLU A 23 12.86 -5.21 -12.53
CA GLU A 23 13.40 -3.85 -12.51
C GLU A 23 12.29 -2.79 -12.47
N ASP A 24 11.24 -2.97 -13.28
CA ASP A 24 10.09 -2.06 -13.30
C ASP A 24 9.34 -2.09 -11.96
N ILE A 25 9.15 -3.28 -11.39
CA ILE A 25 8.51 -3.45 -10.08
C ILE A 25 9.34 -2.78 -8.99
N LYS A 26 10.65 -3.01 -8.96
CA LYS A 26 11.54 -2.36 -7.99
C LYS A 26 11.46 -0.85 -8.11
N LYS A 27 11.61 -0.32 -9.32
CA LYS A 27 11.55 1.12 -9.59
C LYS A 27 10.21 1.71 -9.16
N PHE A 28 9.10 1.05 -9.51
CA PHE A 28 7.77 1.47 -9.09
C PHE A 28 7.66 1.56 -7.57
N ILE A 29 8.06 0.52 -6.85
CA ILE A 29 7.99 0.51 -5.39
C ILE A 29 8.87 1.61 -4.80
N GLU A 30 10.13 1.74 -5.22
CA GLU A 30 11.06 2.70 -4.60
C GLU A 30 10.72 4.16 -4.93
N GLU A 31 10.38 4.47 -6.19
CA GLU A 31 10.08 5.84 -6.59
C GLU A 31 8.66 6.26 -6.18
N ARG A 32 7.66 5.38 -6.38
CA ARG A 32 6.26 5.74 -6.15
C ARG A 32 5.84 5.60 -4.70
N MET A 33 6.26 4.57 -3.97
CA MET A 33 5.97 4.54 -2.53
C MET A 33 6.59 5.73 -1.83
N LYS A 34 7.82 6.11 -2.19
CA LYS A 34 8.47 7.28 -1.61
C LYS A 34 7.71 8.57 -1.95
N LYS A 35 7.42 8.81 -3.24
CA LYS A 35 6.77 10.05 -3.68
C LYS A 35 5.34 10.19 -3.11
N PHE A 36 4.51 9.15 -3.26
CA PHE A 36 3.13 9.19 -2.78
C PHE A 36 3.07 9.14 -1.25
N GLY A 37 3.88 8.27 -0.63
CA GLY A 37 3.98 8.18 0.83
C GLY A 37 4.34 9.52 1.44
N SER A 38 5.32 10.24 0.91
CA SER A 38 5.69 11.58 1.42
C SER A 38 4.57 12.61 1.28
N ASN A 39 3.85 12.63 0.15
CA ASN A 39 2.75 13.57 -0.06
C ASN A 39 1.56 13.30 0.87
N ILE A 40 1.19 12.03 1.02
CA ILE A 40 0.09 11.59 1.88
C ILE A 40 0.45 11.86 3.35
N GLU A 41 1.66 11.47 3.78
CA GLU A 41 2.16 11.70 5.14
C GLU A 41 2.15 13.20 5.51
N ALA A 42 2.58 14.07 4.60
CA ALA A 42 2.53 15.52 4.82
C ALA A 42 1.09 16.07 4.91
N SER A 43 0.15 15.40 4.23
CA SER A 43 -1.25 15.85 4.13
C SER A 43 -2.11 15.44 5.32
N ILE A 44 -1.79 14.33 6.01
CA ILE A 44 -2.55 13.84 7.17
C ILE A 44 -2.49 14.87 8.31
N LYS A 45 -3.68 15.27 8.79
CA LYS A 45 -3.89 16.35 9.77
C LYS A 45 -4.09 15.87 11.22
N GLY A 46 -4.27 14.58 11.46
CA GLY A 46 -4.49 14.04 12.80
C GLY A 46 -4.40 12.51 12.81
N PRO A 47 -5.13 11.84 13.73
CA PRO A 47 -5.27 10.38 13.74
C PRO A 47 -5.85 9.82 12.43
N PHE A 48 -6.70 10.61 11.76
CA PHE A 48 -7.25 10.35 10.44
C PHE A 48 -6.84 11.47 9.46
N TYR A 49 -7.10 11.27 8.17
CA TYR A 49 -6.64 12.12 7.08
C TYR A 49 -6.97 13.60 7.31
N PHE A 50 -8.21 13.90 7.72
CA PHE A 50 -8.70 15.27 7.94
C PHE A 50 -8.74 15.70 9.41
N GLY A 51 -8.31 14.88 10.37
CA GLY A 51 -8.33 15.24 11.80
C GLY A 51 -8.70 14.07 12.69
N GLU A 52 -9.60 14.28 13.65
CA GLU A 52 -9.93 13.33 14.71
C GLU A 52 -10.94 12.24 14.32
N ALA A 53 -11.73 12.46 13.27
CA ALA A 53 -12.77 11.54 12.85
C ALA A 53 -12.41 10.83 11.53
N PRO A 54 -12.76 9.53 11.37
CA PRO A 54 -12.55 8.82 10.12
C PRO A 54 -13.41 9.41 9.00
N SER A 55 -12.88 9.39 7.79
CA SER A 55 -13.55 9.84 6.58
C SER A 55 -13.43 8.77 5.49
N SER A 56 -14.18 8.93 4.40
CA SER A 56 -14.06 8.04 3.23
C SER A 56 -12.63 7.98 2.68
N VAL A 57 -11.84 9.05 2.82
CA VAL A 57 -10.45 9.11 2.37
C VAL A 57 -9.56 8.12 3.14
N ASP A 58 -9.81 7.94 4.44
CA ASP A 58 -9.09 6.97 5.26
C ASP A 58 -9.33 5.53 4.78
N PHE A 59 -10.58 5.22 4.42
CA PHE A 59 -10.93 3.91 3.87
C PHE A 59 -10.36 3.68 2.46
N PHE A 60 -10.37 4.71 1.61
CA PHE A 60 -9.74 4.62 0.28
C PHE A 60 -8.23 4.43 0.39
N LEU A 61 -7.56 5.18 1.28
CA LEU A 61 -6.15 5.04 1.56
C LEU A 61 -5.82 3.66 2.12
N TYR A 62 -6.61 3.18 3.08
CA TYR A 62 -6.51 1.84 3.63
C TYR A 62 -6.58 0.77 2.54
N ASN A 63 -7.59 0.84 1.67
CA ASN A 63 -7.78 -0.14 0.61
C ASN A 63 -6.64 -0.11 -0.41
N ALA A 64 -6.21 1.08 -0.85
CA ALA A 64 -5.10 1.22 -1.79
C ALA A 64 -3.81 0.60 -1.23
N LEU A 65 -3.49 0.88 0.05
CA LEU A 65 -2.31 0.32 0.72
C LEU A 65 -2.42 -1.20 0.90
N LYS A 66 -3.62 -1.74 1.19
CA LYS A 66 -3.82 -3.20 1.26
C LYS A 66 -3.67 -3.88 -0.09
N ILE A 67 -4.12 -3.26 -1.18
CA ILE A 67 -3.87 -3.76 -2.54
C ILE A 67 -2.37 -3.78 -2.84
N THR A 68 -1.64 -2.72 -2.48
CA THR A 68 -0.18 -2.67 -2.67
C THR A 68 0.55 -3.70 -1.81
N GLU A 69 0.14 -3.86 -0.54
CA GLU A 69 0.67 -4.85 0.40
C GLU A 69 0.47 -6.27 -0.12
N ILE A 70 -0.78 -6.64 -0.44
CA ILE A 70 -1.11 -7.99 -0.91
C ILE A 70 -0.50 -8.26 -2.29
N GLY A 71 -0.49 -7.26 -3.17
CA GLY A 71 -0.13 -7.44 -4.57
C GLY A 71 1.37 -7.45 -4.85
N LEU A 72 2.13 -6.63 -4.13
CA LEU A 72 3.55 -6.37 -4.43
C LEU A 72 4.43 -6.39 -3.17
N THR A 73 4.20 -5.45 -2.24
CA THR A 73 5.20 -5.20 -1.18
C THR A 73 5.23 -6.31 -0.13
N GLY A 74 4.13 -7.00 0.14
CA GLY A 74 4.06 -8.14 1.07
C GLY A 74 4.87 -9.35 0.58
N PRO A 75 4.65 -9.86 -0.64
CA PRO A 75 5.49 -10.92 -1.22
C PRO A 75 6.99 -10.57 -1.23
N ILE A 76 7.35 -9.33 -1.59
CA ILE A 76 8.76 -8.92 -1.63
C ILE A 76 9.32 -8.71 -0.22
N ALA A 77 8.52 -8.21 0.72
CA ALA A 77 8.91 -8.09 2.13
C ALA A 77 9.11 -9.46 2.79
N ALA A 78 8.39 -10.49 2.37
CA ALA A 78 8.63 -11.86 2.85
C ALA A 78 10.03 -12.37 2.48
N GLU A 79 10.57 -11.93 1.34
CA GLU A 79 11.91 -12.29 0.86
C GLU A 79 13.00 -11.37 1.43
N THR A 80 12.74 -10.06 1.53
CA THR A 80 13.74 -9.03 1.90
C THR A 80 13.71 -8.59 3.37
N LYS A 81 12.62 -8.87 4.08
CA LYS A 81 12.29 -8.32 5.42
C LYS A 81 12.22 -6.79 5.47
N LYS A 82 12.05 -6.12 4.32
CA LYS A 82 11.95 -4.66 4.23
C LYS A 82 10.57 -4.18 4.65
N ASP A 83 10.53 -3.18 5.54
CA ASP A 83 9.30 -2.43 5.86
C ASP A 83 9.17 -1.25 4.87
N TYR A 84 8.30 -1.41 3.87
CA TYR A 84 8.05 -0.39 2.86
C TYR A 84 7.28 0.83 3.36
N LEU A 85 6.74 0.77 4.60
CA LEU A 85 6.11 1.91 5.26
C LEU A 85 7.02 2.52 6.34
N ALA A 86 8.28 2.09 6.43
CA ALA A 86 9.24 2.69 7.36
C ALA A 86 9.36 4.21 7.12
N GLY A 87 9.15 4.99 8.18
CA GLY A 87 9.19 6.46 8.12
C GLY A 87 7.87 7.15 7.81
N PHE A 88 6.80 6.42 7.46
CA PHE A 88 5.46 6.98 7.24
C PHE A 88 4.54 6.72 8.45
N ASN A 89 4.84 7.38 9.56
CA ASN A 89 4.20 7.11 10.85
C ASN A 89 2.72 7.53 10.89
N LYS A 90 2.34 8.62 10.23
CA LYS A 90 0.94 9.05 10.17
C LYS A 90 0.13 8.12 9.29
N ILE A 91 0.68 7.67 8.15
CA ILE A 91 0.03 6.64 7.34
C ILE A 91 -0.22 5.37 8.17
N LYS A 92 0.79 4.90 8.90
CA LYS A 92 0.63 3.76 9.84
C LYS A 92 -0.43 4.03 10.90
N GLY A 93 -0.50 5.26 11.42
CA GLY A 93 -1.53 5.70 12.36
C GLY A 93 -2.95 5.60 11.76
N VAL A 94 -3.15 6.10 10.55
CA VAL A 94 -4.43 6.01 9.83
C VAL A 94 -4.81 4.54 9.61
N LEU A 95 -3.88 3.70 9.16
CA LEU A 95 -4.13 2.27 8.97
C LEU A 95 -4.60 1.61 10.28
N ALA A 96 -3.88 1.84 11.38
CA ALA A 96 -4.25 1.29 12.68
C ALA A 96 -5.61 1.82 13.16
N GLY A 97 -5.89 3.12 12.96
CA GLY A 97 -7.16 3.73 13.29
C GLY A 97 -8.33 3.12 12.53
N VAL A 98 -8.18 2.89 11.23
CA VAL A 98 -9.19 2.24 10.38
C VAL A 98 -9.38 0.77 10.79
N GLU A 99 -8.32 0.02 11.06
CA GLU A 99 -8.40 -1.39 11.47
C GLU A 99 -9.05 -1.60 12.85
N ALA A 100 -9.01 -0.58 13.72
CA ALA A 100 -9.66 -0.61 15.02
C ALA A 100 -11.19 -0.46 14.94
N LEU A 101 -11.72 0.06 13.82
CA LEU A 101 -13.17 0.26 13.62
C LEU A 101 -13.89 -1.08 13.49
N ASP A 102 -15.02 -1.22 14.20
CA ASP A 102 -15.79 -2.47 14.22
C ASP A 102 -16.25 -2.92 12.82
N GLY A 103 -16.62 -1.96 11.96
CA GLY A 103 -17.02 -2.24 10.58
C GLY A 103 -15.90 -2.81 9.69
N VAL A 104 -14.63 -2.64 10.08
CA VAL A 104 -13.46 -3.09 9.31
C VAL A 104 -12.94 -4.44 9.78
N LYS A 105 -13.30 -4.90 10.99
CA LYS A 105 -12.89 -6.21 11.52
C LYS A 105 -13.31 -7.38 10.60
N GLY A 106 -14.41 -7.23 9.85
CA GLY A 106 -14.84 -8.18 8.81
C GLY A 106 -14.07 -8.09 7.48
N PHE A 107 -13.43 -6.95 7.20
CA PHE A 107 -12.70 -6.66 5.95
C PHE A 107 -11.34 -7.38 5.86
N LYS A 108 -10.80 -7.86 7.00
CA LYS A 108 -9.60 -8.74 7.04
C LYS A 108 -9.75 -10.02 6.19
N LYS A 109 -10.98 -10.34 5.75
CA LYS A 109 -11.31 -11.44 4.84
C LYS A 109 -11.33 -11.05 3.36
N MET A 110 -10.57 -10.03 2.90
CA MET A 110 -10.29 -9.83 1.46
C MET A 110 -9.39 -10.95 0.88
N SER A 111 -9.76 -12.20 1.11
CA SER A 111 -9.12 -13.41 0.59
C SER A 111 -9.33 -13.59 -0.92
N PHE A 112 -10.26 -12.84 -1.53
CA PHE A 112 -10.52 -12.91 -2.98
C PHE A 112 -9.47 -12.18 -3.83
N LEU A 113 -8.63 -11.32 -3.22
CA LEU A 113 -7.50 -10.69 -3.91
C LEU A 113 -6.25 -11.59 -3.96
N ARG A 114 -6.29 -12.83 -3.47
CA ARG A 114 -5.09 -13.68 -3.39
C ARG A 114 -4.76 -14.45 -4.66
N GLU A 115 -5.73 -14.75 -5.51
CA GLU A 115 -5.50 -15.45 -6.78
C GLU A 115 -5.72 -14.47 -7.94
N GLY A 116 -4.63 -14.07 -8.61
CA GLY A 116 -4.65 -13.18 -9.78
C GLY A 116 -4.30 -11.71 -9.51
N TYR A 117 -4.19 -11.29 -8.24
CA TYR A 117 -3.85 -9.92 -7.85
C TYR A 117 -2.59 -9.81 -6.98
N THR A 118 -1.72 -10.82 -7.06
CA THR A 118 -0.42 -10.88 -6.39
C THR A 118 0.64 -11.37 -7.36
N ILE A 119 1.85 -10.80 -7.30
CA ILE A 119 3.00 -11.30 -8.08
C ILE A 119 3.38 -12.72 -7.65
N THR A 120 3.93 -13.51 -8.56
CA THR A 120 4.38 -14.86 -8.23
C THR A 120 5.57 -14.82 -7.26
N LYS A 121 5.80 -15.93 -6.56
CA LYS A 121 6.94 -16.06 -5.66
C LYS A 121 8.28 -15.92 -6.40
N GLU A 122 8.38 -16.46 -7.61
CA GLU A 122 9.57 -16.36 -8.45
C GLU A 122 9.87 -14.91 -8.82
N LEU A 123 8.83 -14.14 -9.16
CA LEU A 123 8.95 -12.73 -9.48
C LEU A 123 9.33 -11.91 -8.24
N ALA A 124 8.69 -12.17 -7.10
CA ALA A 124 9.05 -11.53 -5.83
C ALA A 124 10.52 -11.80 -5.45
N ALA A 125 10.98 -13.05 -5.56
CA ALA A 125 12.37 -13.42 -5.31
C ALA A 125 13.35 -12.78 -6.30
N SER A 126 12.94 -12.59 -7.56
CA SER A 126 13.74 -11.90 -8.57
C SER A 126 13.90 -10.42 -8.24
N VAL A 127 12.82 -9.76 -7.82
CA VAL A 127 12.86 -8.36 -7.35
C VAL A 127 13.76 -8.22 -6.11
N ALA A 128 13.63 -9.15 -5.14
CA ALA A 128 14.44 -9.15 -3.92
C ALA A 128 15.96 -9.30 -4.17
N LYS A 129 16.36 -9.97 -5.26
CA LYS A 129 17.77 -10.11 -5.64
C LYS A 129 18.38 -8.84 -6.21
N LEU A 130 17.57 -7.86 -6.61
CA LEU A 130 18.03 -6.59 -7.15
C LEU A 130 18.51 -5.61 -6.07
N GLY A 131 18.38 -5.93 -4.78
CA GLY A 131 18.83 -5.12 -3.63
C GLY A 131 17.67 -4.67 -2.74
#